data_AF-A0A3B0P8B5-F1
#
_entry.id   AF-A0A3B0P8B5-F1
#
_cell.length_a   1.000
_cell.length_b   1.000
_cell.length_c   1.000
_cell.angle_alpha   90.00
_cell.angle_beta   90.00
_cell.angle_gamma   90.00
#
_symmetry.space_group_name_H-M   'P 1'
#
loop_
_entity.id
_entity.type
_entity.pdbx_description
1 polymer ?
#
loop_
_entity_poly.entity_id
_entity_poly.type
_entity_poly.pdbx_seq_one_letter_code
_entity_poly.pdbx_strand_id
1 'polypeptide(L)' 'MKLGAGRQTKEDKIDYEAGITLVKQTNEKVSKNEVIFKLHSSNVIDPSLVEELKTAYKIQNNKVQNKIILERMQ' A
#
# COMPACT_ATOMS: atom_id res chain seq x y z
N MET A 1 -14.43 1.89 4.66
CA MET A 1 -12.99 1.81 4.27
C MET A 1 -12.49 3.19 3.88
N LYS A 2 -11.26 3.57 4.24
CA LYS A 2 -10.80 4.98 4.17
C LYS A 2 -10.59 5.55 2.76
N LEU A 3 -10.30 4.70 1.76
CA LEU A 3 -10.04 5.15 0.38
C LEU A 3 -11.22 4.91 -0.59
N GLY A 4 -12.22 4.11 -0.20
CA GLY A 4 -13.35 3.73 -1.05
C GLY A 4 -13.13 2.49 -1.95
N ALA A 5 -11.90 1.97 -2.03
CA ALA A 5 -11.53 0.79 -2.84
C ALA A 5 -12.13 -0.55 -2.37
N GLY A 6 -12.90 -0.53 -1.28
CA GLY A 6 -13.55 -1.73 -0.76
C GLY A 6 -14.69 -1.39 0.16
N ARG A 7 -15.39 -2.42 0.61
CA ARG A 7 -16.68 -2.31 1.29
C ARG A 7 -16.54 -2.64 2.77
N GLN A 8 -17.18 -1.87 3.64
CA GLN A 8 -17.32 -2.23 5.06
C GLN A 8 -18.57 -3.09 5.27
N THR A 9 -19.66 -2.78 4.55
CA THR A 9 -20.91 -3.57 4.50
C THR A 9 -21.12 -4.19 3.11
N LYS A 10 -22.08 -5.12 2.97
CA LYS A 10 -22.38 -5.74 1.67
C LYS A 10 -23.08 -4.78 0.70
N GLU A 11 -23.57 -3.66 1.19
CA GLU A 11 -24.38 -2.69 0.47
C GLU A 11 -23.56 -1.47 0.03
N ASP A 12 -22.41 -1.22 0.66
CA ASP A 12 -21.55 -0.07 0.36
C ASP A 12 -21.16 -0.01 -1.12
N LYS A 13 -21.13 1.18 -1.71
CA LYS A 13 -20.62 1.35 -3.08
C LYS A 13 -19.09 1.32 -3.07
N ILE A 14 -18.50 0.64 -4.06
CA ILE A 14 -17.05 0.63 -4.28
C ILE A 14 -16.70 1.79 -5.21
N ASP A 15 -15.65 2.51 -4.84
CA ASP A 15 -14.95 3.42 -5.74
C ASP A 15 -13.93 2.60 -6.57
N TYR A 16 -14.16 2.51 -7.88
CA TYR A 16 -13.29 1.78 -8.80
C TYR A 16 -12.03 2.56 -9.19
N GLU A 17 -12.01 3.89 -8.98
CA GLU A 17 -10.82 4.72 -9.18
C GLU A 17 -9.92 4.71 -7.94
N ALA A 18 -10.47 4.29 -6.79
CA ALA A 18 -9.71 4.15 -5.58
C ALA A 18 -8.75 2.95 -5.62
N GLY A 19 -7.48 3.21 -5.30
CA GLY A 19 -6.46 2.18 -5.28
C GLY A 19 -5.09 2.69 -4.83
N ILE A 20 -4.15 1.75 -4.75
CA ILE A 20 -2.74 2.03 -4.46
C ILE A 20 -1.87 1.43 -5.57
N THR A 21 -0.95 2.22 -6.10
CA THR A 21 0.08 1.78 -7.03
C THR A 21 1.42 1.77 -6.30
N LEU A 22 2.04 0.60 -6.20
CA LEU A 22 3.38 0.45 -5.64
C LEU A 22 4.41 0.78 -6.72
N VAL A 23 5.17 1.86 -6.52
CA VAL A 23 6.24 2.28 -7.44
C VAL A 23 7.52 1.53 -7.14
N LYS A 24 7.74 1.19 -5.86
CA LYS A 24 8.92 0.47 -5.38
C LYS A 24 8.54 -0.84 -4.73
N GLN A 25 9.31 -1.87 -5.05
CA GLN A 25 9.16 -3.22 -4.50
C GLN A 25 10.08 -3.43 -3.30
N THR A 26 9.81 -4.50 -2.55
CA THR A 26 10.64 -4.93 -1.41
C THR A 26 12.09 -5.14 -1.86
N ASN A 27 13.04 -4.62 -1.07
CA ASN A 27 14.49 -4.63 -1.32
C ASN A 27 15.01 -3.72 -2.44
N GLU A 28 14.16 -2.91 -3.06
CA GLU A 28 14.64 -1.89 -3.97
C GLU A 28 15.26 -0.72 -3.21
N LYS A 29 16.30 -0.14 -3.81
CA LYS A 29 16.92 1.08 -3.29
C LYS A 29 15.98 2.25 -3.55
N VAL A 30 15.84 3.08 -2.52
CA VAL A 30 15.07 4.33 -2.56
C VAL A 30 15.94 5.48 -2.07
N SER A 31 15.73 6.66 -2.63
CA SER A 31 16.42 7.89 -2.29
C SER A 31 15.50 8.83 -1.49
N LYS A 32 16.10 9.79 -0.79
CA LYS A 32 15.32 10.83 -0.10
C LYS A 32 14.48 11.59 -1.14
N ASN A 33 13.19 11.80 -0.83
CA ASN A 33 12.18 12.39 -1.72
C ASN A 33 11.77 11.53 -2.93
N GLU A 34 12.13 10.25 -2.97
CA GLU A 34 11.66 9.35 -4.02
C GLU A 34 10.25 8.82 -3.70
N VAL A 35 9.38 8.76 -4.72
CA VAL A 35 8.02 8.26 -4.57
C VAL A 35 8.04 6.73 -4.51
N ILE A 36 7.54 6.17 -3.41
CA ILE A 36 7.49 4.71 -3.18
C ILE A 36 6.11 4.09 -3.48
N PHE A 37 5.04 4.86 -3.33
CA PHE A 37 3.67 4.47 -3.69
C PHE A 37 2.86 5.69 -4.11
N LYS A 38 1.77 5.45 -4.85
CA LYS A 38 0.79 6.46 -5.27
C LYS A 38 -0.60 6.00 -4.85
N LEU A 39 -1.37 6.92 -4.28
CA LEU A 39 -2.78 6.69 -3.95
C LEU A 39 -3.66 7.33 -5.01
N HIS A 40 -4.70 6.60 -5.39
CA HIS A 40 -5.73 7.04 -6.32
C HIS A 40 -7.07 6.98 -5.58
N SER A 41 -7.94 7.96 -5.81
CA SER A 41 -9.31 7.99 -5.29
C SER A 41 -10.12 8.99 -6.10
N SER A 42 -11.42 8.72 -6.28
CA SER A 42 -12.35 9.70 -6.86
C SER A 42 -12.64 10.86 -5.90
N ASN A 43 -12.35 10.68 -4.60
CA ASN A 43 -12.61 11.65 -3.55
C ASN A 43 -11.31 12.24 -2.97
N VAL A 44 -11.44 13.33 -2.23
CA VAL A 44 -10.31 13.94 -1.50
C VAL A 44 -9.76 12.92 -0.49
N ILE A 45 -8.47 12.63 -0.61
CA ILE A 45 -7.77 11.69 0.27
C ILE A 45 -7.46 12.38 1.59
N ASP A 46 -7.87 11.76 2.69
CA ASP A 46 -7.56 12.22 4.04
C ASP A 46 -6.04 12.12 4.32
N PRO A 47 -5.36 13.21 4.71
CA PRO A 47 -3.94 13.19 5.05
C PRO A 47 -3.58 12.19 6.15
N SER A 48 -4.49 11.91 7.10
CA SER A 48 -4.26 10.95 8.18
C SER A 48 -4.01 9.53 7.66
N LEU A 49 -4.60 9.16 6.52
CA LEU A 49 -4.37 7.88 5.86
C LEU A 49 -2.95 7.79 5.32
N VAL A 50 -2.41 8.90 4.83
CA VAL A 50 -1.03 8.96 4.32
C VAL A 50 -0.03 8.72 5.45
N GLU A 51 -0.28 9.30 6.63
CA GLU A 51 0.56 9.07 7.81
C GLU A 51 0.49 7.62 8.30
N GLU A 52 -0.69 7.02 8.34
CA GLU A 52 -0.85 5.60 8.68
C GLU A 52 -0.07 4.71 7.68
N LEU A 53 -0.18 4.98 6.38
CA LEU A 53 0.56 4.24 5.35
C LEU A 53 2.07 4.41 5.48
N LYS A 54 2.57 5.59 5.88
CA LYS A 54 4.01 5.78 6.13
C LYS A 54 4.53 4.87 7.24
N THR A 55 3.71 4.60 8.27
CA THR A 55 4.10 3.69 9.36
C THR A 55 4.13 2.21 8.94
N ALA A 56 3.43 1.85 7.86
CA ALA A 56 3.40 0.49 7.34
C ALA A 56 4.69 0.09 6.60
N TYR A 57 5.53 1.06 6.19
CA TYR A 57 6.80 0.79 5.51
C TYR A 57 7.98 0.85 6.46
N LYS A 58 8.93 -0.06 6.26
CA LYS A 58 10.22 -0.07 6.96
C LYS A 58 11.36 0.09 5.96
N ILE A 59 12.06 1.22 6.02
CA ILE A 59 13.23 1.49 5.18
C ILE A 59 14.49 1.09 5.96
N GLN A 60 15.28 0.19 5.39
CA GLN A 60 16.52 -0.30 5.99
C GLN A 60 17.62 -0.40 4.93
N ASN A 61 18.88 -0.39 5.37
CA ASN A 61 20.02 -0.54 4.46
C ASN A 61 20.32 -2.01 4.09
N ASN A 62 19.78 -2.96 4.87
CA ASN A 62 20.00 -4.38 4.66
C ASN A 62 18.84 -4.99 3.86
N LYS A 63 19.15 -5.91 2.96
CA LYS A 63 18.13 -6.68 2.23
C LYS A 63 17.45 -7.67 3.17
N VAL A 64 16.14 -7.81 3.01
CA VAL A 64 15.31 -8.77 3.74
C VAL A 64 14.95 -9.93 2.81
N GLN A 65 15.15 -11.16 3.27
CA GLN A 65 14.77 -12.33 2.50
C GLN A 65 13.34 -12.76 2.85
N ASN A 66 12.40 -12.49 1.95
CA ASN A 66 11.01 -12.89 2.10
C ASN A 66 10.68 -13.97 1.07
N LYS A 67 10.27 -15.15 1.52
CA LYS A 67 9.77 -16.21 0.63
C LYS A 67 8.30 -15.94 0.32
N ILE A 68 7.95 -15.92 -0.97
CA ILE A 68 6.55 -15.77 -1.42
C ILE A 68 5.75 -17.04 -1.09
N ILE A 69 6.39 -18.21 -1.22
CA ILE A 69 5.81 -19.51 -0.89
C ILE A 69 6.61 -20.08 0.28
N LEU A 70 5.93 -20.32 1.41
CA LEU A 70 6.57 -20.85 2.62
C LEU A 70 6.83 -22.36 2.49
N GLU A 71 5.78 -23.12 2.22
CA GLU A 71 5.83 -24.58 2.03
C GLU A 71 4.56 -25.06 1.33
N ARG A 72 4.57 -26.29 0.79
CA ARG A 72 3.37 -26.99 0.31
C ARG A 72 2.95 -28.02 1.36
N MET A 73 1.73 -27.91 1.87
CA MET A 73 1.17 -28.93 2.76
C MET A 73 0.94 -30.23 1.97
N GLN A 74 1.46 -31.35 2.49
CA GLN A 74 1.23 -32.70 1.98
C GLN A 74 0.01 -33.34 2.62
#